data_AF-A0A484NCY6-F1
#
_entry.id   AF-A0A484NCY6-F1
#
_cell.length_a   1.000
_cell.length_b   1.000
_cell.length_c   1.000
_cell.angle_alpha   90.00
_cell.angle_beta   90.00
_cell.angle_gamma   90.00
#
_symmetry.space_group_name_H-M   'P 1'
#
loop_
_entity.id
_entity.type
_entity.pdbx_description
1 polymer ?
#
loop_
_entity_poly.entity_id
_entity_poly.type
_entity_poly.pdbx_seq_one_letter_code
_entity_poly.pdbx_strand_id
1 'polypeptide(L)' 'MQSQLVCNGCRTMLLYPRGASNVCCAVCNALTPVPLPMPAMEMAQLICGGCRTLLMHPRGATSVRCSCCHTVNLVPGKNI' A
#
# COMPACT_ATOMS: atom_id res chain seq x y z
N MET A 1 11.52 7.87 21.32
CA MET A 1 10.63 8.75 20.52
C MET A 1 9.28 8.06 20.34
N GLN A 2 8.21 8.59 20.92
CA GLN A 2 6.86 8.02 20.86
C GLN A 2 6.03 8.82 19.85
N SER A 3 5.14 8.16 19.12
CA SER A 3 4.20 8.78 18.18
C SER A 3 2.76 8.54 18.64
N GLN A 4 1.84 9.35 18.12
CA GLN A 4 0.42 9.31 18.47
C GLN A 4 -0.41 8.93 17.26
N LEU A 5 -1.49 8.19 17.52
CA LEU A 5 -2.39 7.63 16.52
C LEU A 5 -3.82 7.71 17.06
N VAL A 6 -4.78 8.06 16.23
CA VAL A 6 -6.20 8.01 16.61
C VAL A 6 -6.79 6.67 16.18
N CYS A 7 -7.41 5.95 17.12
CA CYS A 7 -8.08 4.69 16.80
C CYS A 7 -9.33 4.92 15.94
N ASN A 8 -9.50 4.14 14.88
CA ASN A 8 -10.67 4.25 14.00
C ASN A 8 -11.99 3.80 14.66
N GLY A 9 -11.93 2.86 15.62
CA GLY A 9 -13.13 2.33 16.29
C GLY A 9 -13.67 3.26 17.37
N CYS A 10 -12.80 3.69 18.29
CA CYS A 10 -13.20 4.41 19.49
C CYS A 10 -12.62 5.84 19.58
N ARG A 11 -11.98 6.35 18.51
CA ARG A 11 -11.38 7.70 18.40
C ARG A 11 -10.42 8.09 19.53
N THR A 12 -9.98 7.14 20.32
CA THR A 12 -9.00 7.32 21.39
C THR A 12 -7.62 7.57 20.80
N MET A 13 -6.89 8.52 21.39
CA MET A 13 -5.49 8.79 21.06
C MET A 13 -4.59 7.76 21.75
N LEU A 14 -3.93 6.93 20.96
CA LEU A 14 -3.01 5.89 21.40
C LEU A 14 -1.58 6.39 21.24
N LEU A 15 -0.80 6.30 22.32
CA LEU A 15 0.66 6.46 22.24
C LEU A 15 1.29 5.12 21.87
N TYR A 16 2.20 5.15 20.92
CA TYR A 16 2.93 3.97 20.49
C TYR A 16 4.42 4.29 20.23
N PRO A 17 5.32 3.30 20.38
CA PRO A 17 6.72 3.47 20.03
C PRO A 17 6.87 3.60 18.51
N ARG A 18 7.64 4.59 18.05
CA ARG A 18 7.97 4.73 16.62
C ARG A 18 8.66 3.44 16.14
N GLY A 19 8.09 2.81 15.12
CA GLY A 19 8.53 1.52 14.58
C GLY A 19 7.52 0.38 14.75
N ALA A 20 6.44 0.57 15.51
CA ALA A 20 5.34 -0.38 15.54
C ALA A 20 4.56 -0.37 14.21
N SER A 21 4.38 -1.54 13.62
CA SER A 21 3.60 -1.71 12.38
C SER A 21 2.09 -1.66 12.63
N ASN A 22 1.68 -2.14 13.81
CA ASN A 22 0.29 -2.27 14.21
C ASN A 22 0.17 -1.79 15.65
N VAL A 23 -0.88 -1.04 15.96
CA VAL A 23 -1.16 -0.61 17.33
C VAL A 23 -2.54 -1.11 17.71
N CYS A 24 -2.59 -1.92 18.77
CA CYS A 24 -3.84 -2.37 19.35
C CYS A 24 -4.42 -1.26 20.23
N CYS A 25 -5.68 -0.92 20.04
CA CYS A 25 -6.33 0.00 20.94
C CYS A 25 -6.59 -0.66 22.30
N ALA A 26 -6.07 -0.12 23.39
CA ALA A 26 -6.34 -0.64 24.73
C ALA A 26 -7.82 -0.52 25.17
N VAL A 27 -8.60 0.32 24.49
CA VAL A 27 -10.01 0.59 24.83
C VAL A 27 -10.96 -0.35 24.09
N CYS A 28 -10.84 -0.42 22.76
CA CYS A 28 -11.76 -1.17 21.91
C CYS A 28 -11.12 -2.42 21.26
N ASN A 29 -9.88 -2.75 21.61
CA ASN A 29 -9.08 -3.86 21.07
C ASN A 29 -8.94 -3.87 19.53
N ALA A 30 -9.29 -2.76 18.88
CA ALA A 30 -9.22 -2.60 17.44
C ALA A 30 -7.76 -2.47 16.99
N LEU A 31 -7.37 -3.29 16.02
CA LEU A 31 -6.07 -3.19 15.34
C LEU A 31 -6.10 -1.98 14.42
N THR A 32 -5.32 -0.96 14.77
CA THR A 32 -5.13 0.19 13.90
C THR A 32 -3.77 0.01 13.21
N PRO A 33 -3.73 -0.30 11.92
CA PRO A 33 -2.47 -0.36 11.18
C PRO A 33 -1.90 1.05 11.16
N VAL A 34 -0.65 1.19 11.60
CA VAL A 34 0.06 2.44 11.42
C VAL A 34 0.30 2.55 9.92
N PRO A 35 -0.04 3.66 9.25
CA PRO A 35 0.45 3.94 7.92
C PRO A 35 1.96 4.17 8.04
N LEU A 36 2.71 3.09 8.20
CA LEU A 36 4.13 3.10 7.93
C LEU A 36 4.26 3.47 6.46
N PRO A 37 5.25 4.28 6.08
CA PRO A 37 5.72 4.26 4.71
C PRO A 37 6.19 2.82 4.47
N MET A 38 5.30 1.98 3.90
CA MET A 38 5.68 0.67 3.40
C MET A 38 6.94 0.91 2.58
N PRO A 39 8.03 0.13 2.81
CA PRO A 39 9.33 0.38 2.21
C PRO A 39 9.09 0.65 0.73
N ALA A 40 9.31 1.91 0.34
CA ALA A 40 8.71 2.55 -0.83
C ALA A 40 8.40 1.49 -1.88
N MET A 41 7.14 1.01 -1.93
CA MET A 41 6.82 -0.08 -2.84
C MET A 41 7.03 0.54 -4.21
N GLU A 42 8.22 0.31 -4.76
CA GLU A 42 8.72 1.08 -5.88
C GLU A 42 7.68 0.90 -6.96
N MET A 43 7.01 1.99 -7.32
CA MET A 43 6.00 1.94 -8.34
C MET A 43 6.74 1.96 -9.67
N ALA A 44 6.47 0.98 -10.52
CA ALA A 44 6.93 1.00 -11.89
C ALA A 44 5.79 1.45 -12.82
N GLN A 45 6.18 1.96 -13.98
CA GLN A 45 5.25 2.41 -15.00
C GLN A 45 5.21 1.38 -16.13
N LEU A 46 4.03 1.11 -16.65
CA LEU A 46 3.80 0.21 -17.77
C LEU A 46 2.81 0.88 -18.72
N ILE A 47 3.06 0.79 -20.02
CA ILE A 47 2.11 1.27 -21.04
C ILE A 47 1.18 0.12 -21.39
N CYS A 48 -0.13 0.35 -21.31
CA CYS A 48 -1.12 -0.64 -21.69
C CYS A 48 -1.07 -0.93 -23.21
N GLY A 49 -0.99 -2.20 -23.61
CA GLY A 49 -0.98 -2.60 -25.02
C GLY A 49 -2.30 -2.35 -25.76
N GLY A 50 -3.43 -2.32 -25.05
CA GLY A 50 -4.76 -2.04 -25.63
C GLY A 50 -5.03 -0.55 -25.88
N CYS A 51 -5.01 0.26 -24.82
CA CYS A 51 -5.38 1.68 -24.89
C CYS A 51 -4.21 2.67 -24.76
N ARG A 52 -2.96 2.18 -24.67
CA ARG A 52 -1.74 3.01 -24.48
C ARG A 52 -1.73 3.90 -23.23
N THR A 53 -2.64 3.67 -22.28
CA THR A 53 -2.65 4.36 -20.99
C THR A 53 -1.45 3.94 -20.15
N LEU A 54 -0.81 4.91 -19.50
CA LEU A 54 0.22 4.68 -18.49
C LEU A 54 -0.43 4.11 -17.22
N LEU A 55 -0.01 2.92 -16.82
CA LEU A 55 -0.46 2.24 -15.60
C LEU A 55 0.65 2.27 -14.55
N MET A 56 0.26 2.59 -13.32
CA MET A 56 1.11 2.47 -12.14
C MET A 56 0.88 1.10 -11.52
N HIS A 57 1.97 0.40 -11.21
CA HIS A 57 1.90 -0.88 -10.53
C HIS A 57 3.07 -1.03 -9.56
N PRO A 58 2.87 -1.81 -8.48
CA PRO A 58 3.96 -2.14 -7.59
C PRO A 58 5.00 -3.01 -8.30
N ARG A 59 6.29 -2.69 -8.17
CA ARG A 59 7.39 -3.54 -8.65
C ARG A 59 7.27 -4.91 -8.00
N GLY A 60 7.11 -5.94 -8.84
CA GLY A 60 6.86 -7.32 -8.41
C GLY A 60 5.51 -7.87 -8.85
N ALA A 61 4.60 -7.03 -9.35
CA ALA A 61 3.41 -7.52 -10.05
C ALA A 61 3.80 -8.20 -11.37
N THR A 62 3.28 -9.39 -11.61
CA THR A 62 3.47 -10.16 -12.86
C THR A 62 2.52 -9.73 -13.97
N SER A 63 1.39 -9.13 -13.60
CA SER A 63 0.35 -8.69 -14.52
C SER A 63 -0.41 -7.50 -13.95
N VAL A 64 -0.78 -6.56 -14.82
CA VAL A 64 -1.51 -5.34 -14.46
C VAL A 64 -2.75 -5.24 -15.34
N ARG A 65 -3.93 -5.22 -14.72
CA ARG A 65 -5.19 -4.98 -15.44
C ARG A 65 -5.38 -3.47 -15.63
N CYS A 66 -5.56 -3.05 -16.87
CA CYS A 66 -5.85 -1.66 -17.19
C CYS A 66 -7.24 -1.28 -16.68
N SER A 67 -7.37 -0.16 -15.96
CA SER A 67 -8.68 0.34 -15.52
C SER A 67 -9.49 0.98 -16.66
N CYS A 68 -8.87 1.34 -17.78
CA CYS A 68 -9.56 2.00 -18.90
C CYS A 68 -10.13 1.00 -19.91
N CYS A 69 -9.42 -0.08 -20.22
CA CYS A 69 -9.83 -1.04 -21.24
C CYS A 69 -9.94 -2.49 -20.72
N HIS A 70 -9.71 -2.70 -19.42
CA HIS A 70 -9.70 -4.02 -18.77
C HIS A 70 -8.69 -5.03 -19.35
N THR A 71 -7.83 -4.62 -20.30
CA THR A 71 -6.74 -5.44 -20.83
C THR A 71 -5.74 -5.79 -19.73
N VAL A 72 -5.38 -7.07 -19.64
CA VAL A 72 -4.32 -7.56 -18.76
C VAL A 72 -2.99 -7.40 -19.47
N ASN A 73 -2.11 -6.61 -18.89
CA ASN A 73 -0.77 -6.36 -19.40
C ASN A 73 0.22 -7.18 -18.59
N LEU A 74 1.00 -8.02 -19.26
CA LEU A 74 2.08 -8.76 -18.63
C LEU A 74 3.24 -7.80 -18.39
N VAL A 75 3.74 -7.78 -17.15
CA VAL A 75 4.95 -7.03 -16.81
C VAL A 75 6.11 -7.92 -17.19
N PRO A 76 7.00 -7.51 -18.11
CA PRO A 76 8.23 -8.26 -18.34
C PRO A 76 9.00 -8.24 -17.02
N GLY A 77 9.06 -9.39 -16.35
CA GLY A 77 9.92 -9.58 -15.19
C GLY A 77 11.32 -9.14 -15.60
N LYS A 78 11.93 -8.28 -14.80
CA LYS A 78 13.27 -7.74 -15.07
C LYS A 78 14.21 -8.92 -15.31
N ASN A 79 14.47 -9.23 -16.58
CA ASN A 79 15.47 -10.19 -16.97
C ASN A 79 16.80 -9.57 -16.56
N ILE A 80 17.43 -10.26 -15.60
CA ILE A 80 18.78 -10.08 -15.06
C ILE A 80 19.76 -9.56 -16.11
#